data_AF-A0A9D1R4X7-F1
#
_entry.id   AF-A0A9D1R4X7-F1
#
_cell.length_a   1.000
_cell.length_b   1.000
_cell.length_c   1.000
_cell.angle_alpha   90.00
_cell.angle_beta   90.00
_cell.angle_gamma   90.00
#
_symmetry.space_group_name_H-M   'P 1'
#
loop_
_entity.id
_entity.type
_entity.pdbx_description
1 polymer ?
#
loop_
_entity_poly.entity_id
_entity_poly.type
_entity_poly.pdbx_seq_one_letter_code
_entity_poly.pdbx_strand_id
1 'polypeptide(L)'
;MEQKNRQARDLRTLSLQQKIVEIRSMIPSLVKRAYSEEVSYDFIKIDDIFQYLTPAMNRFGVNLDIVKENATKKDDLGNPIYVQYLAQNQLWMYEADLTLRWINADQPDDMDERTIHAIGTHEMPEKAKGSAW
;
A
#
# COMPACT_ATOMS: atom_id res chain seq x y z
N MET A 1 19.30 34.06 -2.13
CA MET A 1 18.23 34.41 -1.15
C MET A 1 16.87 34.02 -1.74
N GLU A 2 16.58 32.73 -1.93
CA GLU A 2 15.36 32.25 -2.63
C GLU A 2 14.58 31.17 -1.85
N GLN A 3 14.66 31.18 -0.52
CA GLN A 3 13.93 30.20 0.32
C GLN A 3 12.98 30.83 1.35
N LYS A 4 12.61 32.09 1.18
CA LYS A 4 11.64 32.77 2.06
C LYS A 4 10.47 33.33 1.26
N ASN A 5 9.58 32.46 0.77
CA ASN A 5 8.17 32.82 0.49
C ASN A 5 7.28 31.63 0.07
N ARG A 6 7.38 30.47 0.73
CA ARG A 6 6.19 29.61 0.82
C ARG A 6 5.41 30.12 2.03
N GLN A 7 4.40 30.95 1.79
CA GLN A 7 3.32 31.13 2.78
C GLN A 7 2.98 29.74 3.33
N ALA A 8 2.83 29.61 4.65
CA ALA A 8 2.37 28.37 5.26
C ALA A 8 1.02 28.03 4.61
N ARG A 9 1.05 27.17 3.58
CA ARG A 9 -0.15 26.73 2.87
C ARG A 9 -1.00 26.03 3.92
N ASP A 10 -2.25 26.46 4.07
CA ASP A 10 -3.19 25.72 4.89
C ASP A 10 -3.39 24.35 4.24
N LEU A 11 -2.83 23.32 4.85
CA LEU A 11 -2.83 21.96 4.32
C LEU A 11 -4.25 21.44 4.07
N ARG A 12 -5.24 21.99 4.79
CA ARG A 12 -6.66 21.64 4.66
C ARG A 12 -7.30 22.12 3.36
N THR A 13 -6.69 23.12 2.70
CA THR A 13 -7.17 23.66 1.43
C THR A 13 -6.60 22.93 0.21
N LEU A 14 -5.69 21.99 0.43
CA LEU A 14 -5.06 21.22 -0.64
C LEU A 14 -6.01 20.11 -1.11
N SER A 15 -6.07 19.92 -2.43
CA SER A 15 -6.67 18.73 -3.04
C SER A 15 -5.89 17.45 -2.68
N LEU A 16 -6.53 16.30 -2.80
CA LEU A 16 -5.95 14.99 -2.57
C LEU A 16 -4.68 14.80 -3.40
N GLN A 17 -4.69 15.21 -4.68
CA GLN A 17 -3.53 15.10 -5.56
C GLN A 17 -2.35 15.95 -5.06
N GLN A 18 -2.60 17.17 -4.60
CA GLN A 18 -1.56 18.02 -4.02
C GLN A 18 -1.01 17.41 -2.72
N LYS A 19 -1.89 16.89 -1.86
CA LYS A 19 -1.50 16.19 -0.62
C LYS A 19 -0.65 14.96 -0.91
N ILE A 20 -1.01 14.15 -1.91
CA ILE A 20 -0.22 12.97 -2.33
C ILE A 20 1.17 13.38 -2.84
N VAL A 21 1.30 14.47 -3.60
CA VAL A 21 2.61 14.98 -4.04
C VAL A 21 3.48 15.39 -2.86
N GLU A 22 2.91 16.07 -1.87
CA GLU A 22 3.64 16.47 -0.66
C GLU A 22 4.02 15.24 0.19
N ILE A 23 3.13 14.26 0.36
CA ILE A 23 3.43 12.97 1.01
C ILE A 23 4.61 12.28 0.33
N ARG A 24 4.59 12.17 -1.01
CA ARG A 24 5.69 11.58 -1.79
C ARG A 24 7.01 12.31 -1.61
N SER A 25 6.99 13.63 -1.39
CA SER A 25 8.21 14.40 -1.14
C SER A 25 8.83 14.16 0.24
N MET A 26 8.02 13.70 1.21
CA MET A 26 8.48 13.39 2.57
C MET A 26 8.93 11.96 2.75
N ILE A 27 8.44 11.04 1.92
CA ILE A 27 9.02 9.70 1.86
C ILE A 27 10.42 9.89 1.30
N PRO A 28 11.49 9.64 2.08
CA PRO A 28 12.85 9.80 1.58
C PRO A 28 12.96 8.98 0.29
N SER A 29 13.69 9.48 -0.71
CA SER A 29 14.18 8.62 -1.79
C SER A 29 14.82 7.43 -1.09
N LEU A 30 14.18 6.26 -1.11
CA LEU A 30 14.51 5.15 -0.23
C LEU A 30 15.99 4.82 -0.45
N VAL A 31 16.85 5.35 0.42
CA VAL A 31 18.29 5.15 0.29
C VAL A 31 18.50 3.74 0.78
N LYS A 32 18.75 2.86 -0.19
CA LYS A 32 19.11 1.46 -0.02
C LYS A 32 19.95 1.29 1.24
N ARG A 33 19.42 0.59 2.24
CA ARG A 33 20.17 0.21 3.43
C ARG A 33 20.56 -1.25 3.28
N ALA A 34 21.85 -1.55 3.34
CA ALA A 34 22.36 -2.91 3.35
C ALA A 34 21.93 -3.58 4.67
N TYR A 35 21.03 -4.54 4.59
CA TYR A 35 20.48 -5.23 5.77
C TYR A 35 21.05 -6.65 5.97
N SER A 36 21.98 -7.13 5.12
CA SER A 36 22.66 -8.42 5.33
C SER A 36 23.96 -8.53 4.52
N GLU A 37 25.00 -9.14 5.11
CA GLU A 37 26.27 -9.46 4.44
C GLU A 37 26.18 -10.69 3.50
N GLU A 38 25.08 -11.45 3.54
CA GLU A 38 24.98 -12.76 2.87
C GLU A 38 24.13 -12.78 1.58
N VAL A 39 23.45 -11.68 1.23
CA VAL A 39 22.56 -11.64 0.05
C VAL A 39 22.78 -10.35 -0.74
N SER A 40 23.17 -10.48 -2.00
CA SER A 40 23.62 -9.37 -2.86
C SER A 40 22.49 -8.56 -3.52
N TYR A 41 21.26 -8.62 -3.00
CA TYR A 41 20.15 -7.81 -3.53
C TYR A 41 19.54 -6.90 -2.47
N ASP A 42 19.47 -5.60 -2.82
CA ASP A 42 18.89 -4.56 -1.99
C ASP A 42 17.35 -4.69 -1.99
N PHE A 43 16.72 -4.90 -0.83
CA PHE A 43 15.25 -4.87 -0.71
C PHE A 43 14.83 -3.87 0.38
N ILE A 44 13.77 -3.12 0.10
CA ILE A 44 13.09 -2.24 1.07
C ILE A 44 11.86 -2.99 1.54
N LYS A 45 11.71 -3.21 2.85
CA LYS A 45 10.52 -3.88 3.35
C LYS A 45 9.33 -2.92 3.26
N ILE A 46 8.16 -3.46 2.96
CA ILE A 46 6.90 -2.71 2.98
C ILE A 46 6.69 -2.01 4.35
N ASP A 47 7.15 -2.64 5.44
CA ASP A 47 7.15 -2.05 6.79
C ASP A 47 7.94 -0.74 6.87
N ASP A 48 9.11 -0.65 6.21
CA ASP A 48 9.91 0.57 6.17
C ASP A 48 9.17 1.69 5.43
N ILE A 49 8.41 1.35 4.39
CA ILE A 49 7.59 2.30 3.64
C ILE A 49 6.44 2.81 4.53
N PHE A 50 5.74 1.90 5.22
CA PHE A 50 4.64 2.26 6.12
C PHE A 50 5.06 3.12 7.30
N GLN A 51 6.29 2.93 7.82
CA GLN A 51 6.87 3.75 8.88
C GLN A 51 6.94 5.24 8.49
N TYR A 52 7.22 5.55 7.22
CA TYR A 52 7.26 6.92 6.71
C TYR A 52 5.91 7.40 6.15
N LEU A 53 5.17 6.50 5.52
CA LEU A 53 3.90 6.82 4.87
C LEU A 53 2.81 7.17 5.88
N THR A 54 2.69 6.43 6.99
CA THR A 54 1.61 6.65 7.97
C THR A 54 1.68 8.02 8.65
N PRO A 55 2.84 8.47 9.18
CA PRO A 55 2.96 9.82 9.72
C PRO A 55 2.72 10.91 8.66
N ALA A 56 3.15 10.67 7.43
CA ALA A 56 2.94 11.59 6.32
C ALA A 56 1.45 11.76 5.98
N MET A 57 0.72 10.65 5.85
CA MET A 57 -0.73 10.65 5.63
C MET A 57 -1.48 11.38 6.75
N ASN A 58 -1.15 11.09 8.01
CA ASN A 58 -1.77 11.77 9.17
C ASN A 58 -1.52 13.28 9.15
N ARG A 59 -0.30 13.71 8.80
CA ARG A 59 0.05 15.14 8.73
C ARG A 59 -0.74 15.89 7.66
N PHE A 60 -1.03 15.23 6.53
CA PHE A 60 -1.73 15.84 5.40
C PHE A 60 -3.24 15.55 5.41
N GLY A 61 -3.76 14.80 6.39
CA GLY A 61 -5.17 14.43 6.45
C GLY A 61 -5.59 13.61 5.23
N VAL A 62 -4.88 12.50 4.98
CA VAL A 62 -5.21 11.55 3.91
C VAL A 62 -5.48 10.19 4.54
N ASN A 63 -6.65 9.61 4.26
CA ASN A 63 -7.01 8.26 4.68
C ASN A 63 -6.85 7.29 3.51
N LEU A 64 -6.61 6.02 3.84
CA LEU A 64 -6.52 4.91 2.88
C LEU A 64 -7.36 3.75 3.38
N ASP A 65 -8.40 3.38 2.62
CA ASP A 65 -9.29 2.28 2.94
C ASP A 65 -9.23 1.19 1.87
N ILE A 66 -9.46 -0.07 2.26
CA ILE A 66 -9.76 -1.15 1.33
C ILE A 66 -11.28 -1.25 1.21
N VAL A 67 -11.82 -0.90 0.05
CA VAL A 67 -13.28 -0.80 -0.17
C VAL A 67 -13.84 -2.00 -0.92
N LYS A 68 -12.98 -2.81 -1.55
CA LYS A 68 -13.38 -4.02 -2.24
C LYS A 68 -12.24 -5.04 -2.25
N GLU A 69 -12.61 -6.31 -2.17
CA GLU A 69 -11.71 -7.45 -2.29
C GLU A 69 -12.37 -8.52 -3.16
N ASN A 70 -11.78 -8.84 -4.31
CA ASN A 70 -12.32 -9.84 -5.25
C ASN A 70 -11.28 -10.93 -5.50
N ALA A 71 -11.65 -12.18 -5.25
CA ALA A 71 -10.81 -13.30 -5.67
C ALA A 71 -10.66 -13.28 -7.19
N THR A 72 -9.44 -13.52 -7.68
CA THR A 72 -9.17 -13.63 -9.11
C THR A 72 -9.57 -14.99 -9.68
N LYS A 73 -9.74 -15.98 -8.80
CA LYS A 73 -10.15 -17.35 -9.15
C LYS A 73 -11.50 -17.71 -8.55
N LYS A 74 -12.17 -18.64 -9.22
CA LYS A 74 -13.45 -19.20 -8.80
C LYS A 74 -13.40 -20.72 -8.94
N ASP A 75 -14.18 -21.42 -8.11
CA ASP A 75 -14.41 -22.86 -8.27
C ASP A 75 -15.38 -23.14 -9.43
N ASP A 76 -15.64 -24.42 -9.71
CA ASP A 76 -16.55 -24.87 -10.77
C ASP A 76 -18.00 -24.39 -10.59
N LEU A 77 -18.37 -23.99 -9.37
CA LEU A 77 -19.68 -23.46 -9.02
C LEU A 77 -19.71 -21.92 -9.07
N GLY A 78 -18.58 -21.27 -9.37
CA GLY A 78 -18.44 -19.83 -9.46
C GLY A 78 -18.17 -19.12 -8.12
N ASN A 79 -17.93 -19.86 -7.03
CA ASN A 79 -17.59 -19.28 -5.73
C ASN A 79 -16.14 -18.77 -5.73
N PRO A 80 -15.87 -17.61 -5.10
CA PRO A 80 -14.53 -17.04 -5.07
C PRO A 80 -13.55 -17.92 -4.28
N ILE A 81 -12.36 -18.13 -4.84
CA ILE A 81 -11.24 -18.81 -4.17
C ILE A 81 -10.18 -17.76 -3.84
N TYR A 82 -10.14 -17.34 -2.58
CA TYR A 82 -9.16 -16.37 -2.09
C TYR A 82 -7.81 -17.01 -1.74
N VAL A 83 -7.83 -18.25 -1.26
CA VAL A 83 -6.63 -18.96 -0.82
C VAL A 83 -6.65 -20.37 -1.41
N GLN A 84 -5.55 -20.78 -2.04
CA GLN A 84 -5.40 -22.11 -2.65
C GLN A 84 -4.09 -22.78 -2.25
N TYR A 85 -4.10 -24.09 -2.15
CA TYR A 85 -2.90 -24.88 -1.85
C TYR A 85 -2.12 -25.20 -3.13
N LEU A 86 -0.84 -24.87 -3.15
CA LEU A 86 0.10 -25.15 -4.22
C LEU A 86 0.93 -26.40 -3.87
N ALA A 87 0.44 -27.58 -4.24
CA ALA A 87 1.06 -28.86 -3.87
C ALA A 87 2.52 -29.01 -4.31
N GLN A 88 2.91 -28.40 -5.43
CA GLN A 88 4.28 -28.45 -5.95
C GLN A 88 5.29 -27.78 -5.01
N ASN A 89 4.85 -26.72 -4.30
CA ASN A 89 5.70 -25.92 -3.43
C ASN A 89 5.39 -26.14 -1.94
N GLN A 90 4.35 -26.93 -1.63
CA GLN A 90 3.82 -27.13 -0.28
C GLN A 90 3.43 -25.81 0.43
N LEU A 91 2.96 -24.82 -0.32
CA LEU A 91 2.57 -23.50 0.18
C LEU A 91 1.09 -23.23 -0.07
N TRP A 92 0.51 -22.37 0.75
CA TRP A 92 -0.76 -21.71 0.48
C TRP A 92 -0.52 -20.38 -0.19
N MET A 93 -1.33 -20.06 -1.20
CA MET A 93 -1.28 -18.80 -1.92
C MET A 93 -2.62 -18.07 -1.77
N TYR A 94 -2.56 -16.83 -1.30
CA TYR A 94 -3.64 -15.87 -1.36
C TYR A 94 -3.52 -15.04 -2.65
N GLU A 95 -4.63 -14.84 -3.36
CA GLU A 95 -4.66 -14.07 -4.61
C GLU A 95 -5.98 -13.32 -4.76
N ALA A 96 -5.94 -11.99 -4.78
CA ALA A 96 -7.12 -11.16 -4.94
C ALA A 96 -6.82 -9.77 -5.50
N ASP A 97 -7.80 -9.19 -6.18
CA ASP A 97 -7.80 -7.78 -6.54
C ASP A 97 -8.39 -6.96 -5.39
N LEU A 98 -7.60 -6.02 -4.85
CA LEU A 98 -7.98 -5.10 -3.79
C LEU A 98 -8.21 -3.71 -4.36
N THR A 99 -9.42 -3.16 -4.18
CA THR A 99 -9.69 -1.76 -4.50
C THR A 99 -9.41 -0.91 -3.27
N LEU A 100 -8.39 -0.07 -3.39
CA LEU A 100 -7.98 0.91 -2.41
C LEU A 100 -8.66 2.26 -2.72
N ARG A 101 -9.09 2.97 -1.68
CA ARG A 101 -9.63 4.33 -1.77
C ARG A 101 -8.78 5.28 -0.95
N TRP A 102 -8.22 6.27 -1.61
CA TRP A 102 -7.57 7.42 -0.99
C TRP A 102 -8.62 8.51 -0.76
N ILE A 103 -8.66 9.08 0.45
CA ILE A 103 -9.68 10.07 0.82
C ILE A 103 -8.99 11.28 1.42
N ASN A 104 -9.33 12.47 0.94
CA ASN A 104 -8.99 13.72 1.59
C ASN A 104 -9.86 13.89 2.84
N ALA A 105 -9.27 13.82 4.03
CA ALA A 105 -10.01 13.89 5.30
C ALA A 105 -10.71 15.24 5.52
N ASP A 106 -10.18 16.32 4.91
CA ASP A 106 -10.76 17.66 5.01
C ASP A 106 -11.90 17.89 4.00
N GLN A 107 -11.93 17.12 2.91
CA GLN A 107 -12.97 17.16 1.88
C GLN A 107 -13.28 15.74 1.40
N PRO A 108 -14.15 14.99 2.09
CA PRO A 108 -14.36 13.57 1.81
C PRO A 108 -14.80 13.24 0.38
N ASP A 109 -15.44 14.18 -0.34
CA ASP A 109 -15.82 14.00 -1.75
C ASP A 109 -14.62 13.97 -2.71
N ASP A 110 -13.46 14.48 -2.28
CA ASP A 110 -12.19 14.44 -3.00
C ASP A 110 -11.47 13.12 -2.68
N MET A 111 -11.75 12.10 -3.48
CA MET A 111 -11.27 10.73 -3.33
C MET A 111 -10.76 10.16 -4.65
N ASP A 112 -9.82 9.20 -4.57
CA ASP A 112 -9.34 8.42 -5.73
C ASP A 112 -9.35 6.93 -5.40
N GLU A 113 -9.85 6.12 -6.32
CA GLU A 113 -9.88 4.66 -6.19
C GLU A 113 -8.90 4.01 -7.16
N ARG A 114 -8.14 3.03 -6.66
CA ARG A 114 -7.20 2.24 -7.44
C ARG A 114 -7.31 0.78 -7.07
N THR A 115 -7.31 -0.08 -8.08
CA THR A 115 -7.27 -1.53 -7.85
C THR A 115 -5.84 -2.01 -8.00
N ILE A 116 -5.38 -2.79 -7.02
CA ILE A 116 -4.11 -3.51 -7.04
C ILE A 116 -4.38 -5.01 -7.07
N HIS A 117 -3.43 -5.76 -7.59
CA HIS A 117 -3.46 -7.22 -7.57
C HIS A 117 -2.52 -7.71 -6.46
N ALA A 118 -3.09 -8.31 -5.42
CA ALA A 118 -2.35 -8.73 -4.23
C ALA A 118 -2.11 -10.24 -4.26
N ILE A 119 -0.84 -10.64 -4.11
CA ILE A 119 -0.42 -12.03 -4.08
C ILE A 119 0.41 -12.27 -2.83
N GLY A 120 0.05 -13.28 -2.03
CA GLY A 120 0.81 -13.67 -0.84
C GLY A 120 0.95 -15.18 -0.74
N THR A 121 2.07 -15.66 -0.19
CA THR A 121 2.31 -17.09 0.02
C THR A 121 2.80 -17.38 1.42
N HIS A 122 2.38 -18.50 2.00
CA HIS A 122 2.86 -18.98 3.30
C HIS A 122 2.63 -20.49 3.45
N GLU A 123 3.40 -21.17 4.30
CA GLU A 123 3.15 -22.57 4.70
C GLU A 123 1.80 -22.79 5.43
N MET A 124 1.17 -21.71 5.90
CA MET A 124 -0.07 -21.75 6.68
C MET A 124 -1.14 -20.91 5.96
N PRO A 125 -2.35 -21.43 5.72
CA PRO A 125 -3.38 -20.75 4.93
C PRO A 125 -3.77 -19.40 5.53
N GLU A 126 -3.89 -19.30 6.85
CA GLU A 126 -4.29 -18.10 7.57
C GLU A 126 -3.27 -16.96 7.49
N LYS A 127 -2.01 -17.28 7.16
CA LYS A 127 -0.93 -16.29 7.04
C LYS A 127 -0.64 -15.86 5.61
N ALA A 128 -1.15 -16.59 4.61
CA ALA A 128 -0.90 -16.29 3.20
C ALA A 128 -1.40 -14.90 2.79
N LYS A 129 -2.53 -14.44 3.34
CA LYS A 129 -3.02 -13.08 3.10
C LYS A 129 -2.13 -12.00 3.74
N GLY A 130 -1.58 -12.28 4.92
CA GLY A 130 -0.71 -11.35 5.64
C GLY A 130 0.68 -11.16 5.00
N SER A 131 1.09 -12.07 4.12
CA SER A 131 2.33 -11.96 3.33
C SER A 131 2.10 -11.36 1.94
N ALA A 132 0.90 -10.89 1.64
CA ALA A 132 0.59 -10.32 0.34
C ALA A 132 1.27 -8.96 0.12
N TRP A 133 1.76 -8.73 -1.10
CA TRP A 133 2.42 -7.50 -1.55
C TRP A 133 1.69 -6.89 -2.76
#